data_AF-L7FE76-F1
#
_entry.id   AF-L7FE76-F1
#
_cell.length_a   1.000
_cell.length_b   1.000
_cell.length_c   1.000
_cell.angle_alpha   90.00
_cell.angle_beta   90.00
_cell.angle_gamma   90.00
#
_symmetry.space_group_name_H-M   'P 1'
#
loop_
_entity.id
_entity.type
_entity.pdbx_description
1 polymer ?
#
loop_
_entity_poly.entity_id
_entity_poly.type
_entity_poly.pdbx_seq_one_letter_code
_entity_poly.pdbx_strand_id
1 'polypeptide(L)'
;MQPSGPVEIPAETVRVARAAFPKGSLAIRVRDELGPLFTDEEFADLFPARGKPAWSPGRLALVLVLQFVEGLTDRQAAEAVRARIDFKYALALDLGDPGFDFSVLSEFRDRLIETDAGRMVLDGILAAAREKGLLKTAGRARTDSTHVQSAARELCWLEMVA
;
A
#
# COMPACT_ATOMS: atom_id res chain seq x y z
N MET A 1 -9.48 15.72 -8.92
CA MET A 1 -8.57 14.58 -9.10
C MET A 1 -8.10 14.57 -10.55
N GLN A 2 -6.80 14.51 -10.83
CA GLN A 2 -6.33 14.23 -12.19
C GLN A 2 -6.05 12.72 -12.26
N PRO A 3 -6.74 11.95 -13.12
CA PRO A 3 -6.42 10.54 -13.29
C PRO A 3 -5.00 10.43 -13.83
N SER A 4 -4.13 9.75 -13.10
CA SER A 4 -2.77 9.47 -13.55
C SER A 4 -2.80 8.24 -14.46
N GLY A 5 -2.56 8.42 -15.76
CA GLY A 5 -2.27 7.29 -16.66
C GLY A 5 -0.87 6.68 -16.42
N PRO A 6 -0.47 5.68 -17.21
CA PRO A 6 -1.20 4.47 -17.59
C PRO A 6 -1.05 3.38 -16.51
N VAL A 7 -1.91 2.37 -16.56
CA VAL A 7 -1.78 1.10 -15.81
C VAL A 7 -0.49 0.34 -16.18
N GLU A 8 0.19 0.74 -17.24
CA GLU A 8 1.36 0.07 -17.77
C GLU A 8 2.66 0.60 -17.13
N ILE A 9 3.56 -0.30 -16.76
CA ILE A 9 4.82 0.06 -16.11
C ILE A 9 5.77 0.59 -17.20
N PRO A 10 6.40 1.77 -17.01
CA PRO A 10 7.36 2.31 -17.98
C PRO A 10 8.44 1.29 -18.35
N ALA A 11 8.73 1.15 -19.64
CA ALA A 11 9.64 0.12 -20.16
C ALA A 11 11.03 0.18 -19.53
N GLU A 12 11.53 1.38 -19.21
CA GLU A 12 12.80 1.55 -18.53
C GLU A 12 12.75 1.03 -17.08
N THR A 13 11.68 1.35 -16.35
CA THR A 13 11.44 0.81 -15.00
C THR A 13 11.38 -0.72 -15.03
N VAL A 14 10.71 -1.32 -16.03
CA VAL A 14 10.69 -2.78 -16.20
C VAL A 14 12.10 -3.34 -16.39
N ARG A 15 12.87 -2.78 -17.34
CA ARG A 15 14.23 -3.23 -17.65
C ARG A 15 15.13 -3.19 -16.42
N VAL A 16 15.14 -2.08 -15.69
CA VAL A 16 16.00 -1.90 -14.50
C VAL A 16 15.53 -2.77 -13.34
N ALA A 17 14.22 -2.86 -13.09
CA ALA A 17 13.68 -3.71 -12.02
C ALA A 17 14.03 -5.18 -12.21
N ARG A 18 13.87 -5.71 -13.43
CA ARG A 18 14.21 -7.11 -13.75
C ARG A 18 15.72 -7.39 -13.67
N ALA A 19 16.55 -6.40 -14.01
CA ALA A 19 18.00 -6.50 -13.86
C ALA A 19 18.45 -6.47 -12.39
N ALA A 20 17.86 -5.58 -11.58
CA ALA A 20 18.20 -5.45 -10.15
C ALA A 20 17.64 -6.59 -9.30
N PHE A 21 16.45 -7.10 -9.65
CA PHE A 21 15.75 -8.17 -8.94
C PHE A 21 15.48 -9.37 -9.88
N PRO A 22 16.51 -10.13 -10.29
CA PRO A 22 16.33 -11.26 -11.22
C PRO A 22 15.44 -12.38 -10.64
N LYS A 23 15.35 -12.48 -9.31
CA LYS A 23 14.45 -13.41 -8.60
C LYS A 23 13.13 -12.74 -8.16
N GLY A 24 12.91 -11.49 -8.55
CA GLY A 24 11.83 -10.64 -8.06
C GLY A 24 12.03 -10.15 -6.62
N SER A 25 11.10 -9.31 -6.17
CA SER A 25 10.92 -8.90 -4.78
C SER A 25 9.46 -9.10 -4.37
N LEU A 26 9.10 -8.82 -3.12
CA LEU A 26 7.68 -8.84 -2.72
C LEU A 26 6.87 -7.83 -3.54
N ALA A 27 7.31 -6.57 -3.64
CA ALA A 27 6.62 -5.52 -4.39
C ALA A 27 6.43 -5.89 -5.87
N ILE A 28 7.46 -6.45 -6.51
CA ILE A 28 7.38 -6.92 -7.90
C ILE A 28 6.35 -8.06 -8.03
N ARG A 29 6.37 -9.05 -7.13
CA ARG A 29 5.41 -10.17 -7.16
C ARG A 29 3.98 -9.72 -6.92
N VAL A 30 3.75 -8.79 -5.99
CA VAL A 30 2.42 -8.20 -5.77
C VAL A 30 1.89 -7.63 -7.08
N ARG A 31 2.72 -6.85 -7.80
CA ARG A 31 2.33 -6.27 -9.08
C ARG A 31 2.13 -7.30 -10.19
N ASP A 32 3.02 -8.27 -10.32
CA ASP A 32 2.96 -9.29 -11.37
C ASP A 32 1.75 -10.23 -11.19
N GLU A 33 1.51 -10.67 -9.96
CA GLU A 33 0.47 -11.66 -9.66
C GLU A 33 -0.90 -11.00 -9.50
N LEU A 34 -1.00 -9.94 -8.70
CA LEU A 34 -2.27 -9.29 -8.36
C LEU A 34 -2.64 -8.16 -9.31
N GLY A 35 -1.71 -7.66 -10.12
CA GLY A 35 -1.95 -6.56 -11.05
C GLY A 35 -2.10 -5.20 -10.35
N PRO A 36 -2.73 -4.21 -11.03
CA PRO A 36 -3.08 -2.93 -10.41
C PRO A 36 -4.22 -3.13 -9.41
N LEU A 37 -3.87 -3.30 -8.13
CA LEU A 37 -4.82 -3.62 -7.05
C LEU A 37 -5.90 -2.55 -6.81
N PHE A 38 -5.56 -1.29 -7.03
CA PHE A 38 -6.38 -0.16 -6.63
C PHE A 38 -6.43 0.86 -7.75
N THR A 39 -7.61 1.42 -7.95
CA THR A 39 -7.88 2.52 -8.86
C THR A 39 -8.10 3.82 -8.10
N ASP A 40 -7.87 4.93 -8.76
CA ASP A 40 -8.05 6.25 -8.14
C ASP A 40 -9.53 6.53 -7.84
N GLU A 41 -10.41 6.01 -8.68
CA GLU A 41 -11.86 6.15 -8.60
C GLU A 41 -12.45 5.54 -7.33
N GLU A 42 -11.89 4.43 -6.84
CA GLU A 42 -12.32 3.77 -5.58
C GLU A 42 -12.16 4.66 -4.35
N PHE A 43 -11.27 5.66 -4.41
CA PHE A 43 -10.98 6.56 -3.29
C PHE A 43 -11.42 8.00 -3.55
N ALA A 44 -12.14 8.25 -4.65
CA ALA A 44 -12.51 9.61 -5.06
C ALA A 44 -13.32 10.35 -3.97
N ASP A 45 -14.18 9.63 -3.25
CA ASP A 45 -15.03 10.17 -2.18
C ASP A 45 -14.23 10.64 -0.94
N LEU A 46 -12.97 10.19 -0.80
CA LEU A 46 -12.08 10.64 0.27
C LEU A 46 -11.46 12.02 0.02
N PHE A 47 -11.63 12.57 -1.18
CA PHE A 47 -11.02 13.82 -1.58
C PHE A 47 -12.09 14.83 -2.01
N PRO A 48 -11.96 16.11 -1.62
CA PRO A 48 -12.87 17.12 -2.10
C PRO A 48 -12.76 17.25 -3.63
N ALA A 49 -13.89 17.48 -4.30
CA ALA A 49 -13.95 17.63 -5.76
C ALA A 49 -13.04 18.76 -6.30
N ARG A 50 -12.71 19.75 -5.45
CA ARG A 50 -11.75 20.82 -5.73
C ARG A 50 -10.60 20.76 -4.73
N GLY A 51 -9.36 20.72 -5.23
CA GLY A 51 -8.14 20.68 -4.43
C GLY A 51 -6.88 20.73 -5.29
N LYS A 52 -5.71 20.88 -4.64
CA LYS A 52 -4.39 20.80 -5.29
C LYS A 52 -4.21 19.42 -5.96
N PRO A 53 -3.36 19.29 -6.99
CA PRO A 53 -3.00 17.99 -7.54
C PRO A 53 -2.44 17.12 -6.41
N ALA A 54 -3.20 16.08 -6.04
CA ALA A 54 -2.78 15.12 -5.04
C ALA A 54 -2.10 13.94 -5.75
N TRP A 55 -1.20 13.28 -5.03
CA TRP A 55 -0.66 12.00 -5.47
C TRP A 55 -1.79 10.97 -5.57
N SER A 56 -1.66 9.99 -6.47
CA SER A 56 -2.71 8.99 -6.75
C SER A 56 -3.10 8.20 -5.48
N PRO A 57 -4.35 8.28 -5.02
CA PRO A 57 -4.84 7.51 -3.87
C PRO A 57 -4.75 6.00 -4.06
N GLY A 58 -4.97 5.48 -5.28
CA GLY A 58 -4.80 4.05 -5.56
C GLY A 58 -3.35 3.60 -5.34
N ARG A 59 -2.38 4.42 -5.77
CA ARG A 59 -0.97 4.20 -5.46
C ARG A 59 -0.66 4.35 -3.97
N LEU A 60 -1.24 5.33 -3.26
CA LEU A 60 -1.06 5.47 -1.81
C LEU A 60 -1.58 4.25 -1.05
N ALA A 61 -2.71 3.69 -1.46
CA ALA A 61 -3.26 2.45 -0.89
C ALA A 61 -2.27 1.29 -1.07
N LEU A 62 -1.67 1.12 -2.25
CA LEU A 62 -0.63 0.12 -2.46
C LEU A 62 0.62 0.38 -1.60
N VAL A 63 1.03 1.65 -1.44
CA VAL A 63 2.15 2.00 -0.56
C VAL A 63 1.84 1.66 0.89
N LEU A 64 0.62 1.91 1.39
CA LEU A 64 0.21 1.50 2.75
C LEU A 64 0.32 -0.02 2.95
N VAL A 65 -0.07 -0.81 1.95
CA VAL A 65 0.03 -2.28 2.01
C VAL A 65 1.50 -2.70 2.07
N LEU A 66 2.34 -2.20 1.17
CA LEU A 66 3.78 -2.53 1.17
C LEU A 66 4.48 -2.04 2.44
N GLN A 67 4.12 -0.86 2.92
CA GLN A 67 4.57 -0.30 4.18
C GLN A 67 4.28 -1.26 5.33
N PHE A 68 3.03 -1.73 5.44
CA PHE A 68 2.62 -2.63 6.51
C PHE A 68 3.36 -3.96 6.45
N VAL A 69 3.44 -4.58 5.26
CA VAL A 69 4.07 -5.91 5.11
C VAL A 69 5.58 -5.86 5.34
N GLU A 70 6.24 -4.76 4.98
CA GLU A 70 7.67 -4.58 5.21
C GLU A 70 8.01 -3.91 6.56
N GLY A 71 7.02 -3.54 7.36
CA GLY A 71 7.23 -2.92 8.68
C GLY A 71 7.88 -1.53 8.63
N LEU A 72 7.58 -0.74 7.59
CA LEU A 72 8.19 0.57 7.36
C LEU A 72 7.45 1.69 8.10
N THR A 73 8.20 2.68 8.60
CA THR A 73 7.63 3.98 9.01
C THR A 73 7.18 4.81 7.81
N ASP A 74 6.32 5.82 8.01
CA ASP A 74 5.84 6.69 6.91
C ASP A 74 7.00 7.33 6.13
N ARG A 75 8.06 7.76 6.85
CA ARG A 75 9.26 8.32 6.24
C ARG A 75 10.02 7.28 5.41
N GLN A 76 10.16 6.06 5.92
CA GLN A 76 10.83 4.98 5.20
C GLN A 76 10.02 4.54 3.98
N ALA A 77 8.69 4.53 4.06
CA ALA A 77 7.82 4.22 2.93
C ALA A 77 7.94 5.29 1.83
N ALA A 78 7.90 6.58 2.20
CA ALA A 78 8.12 7.66 1.24
C ALA A 78 9.51 7.60 0.58
N GLU A 79 10.56 7.33 1.37
CA GLU A 79 11.91 7.16 0.84
C GLU A 79 12.04 5.89 -0.01
N ALA A 80 11.34 4.79 0.32
CA ALA A 80 11.28 3.59 -0.49
C ALA A 80 10.66 3.88 -1.88
N VAL A 81 9.58 4.66 -1.94
CA VAL A 81 8.98 5.09 -3.22
C VAL A 81 9.98 5.91 -4.06
N ARG A 82 10.72 6.81 -3.41
CA ARG A 82 11.72 7.64 -4.08
C ARG A 82 12.92 6.84 -4.60
N ALA A 83 13.49 5.96 -3.77
CA ALA A 83 14.82 5.39 -4.01
C ALA A 83 14.80 3.96 -4.54
N ARG A 84 13.76 3.16 -4.22
CA ARG A 84 13.77 1.73 -4.54
C ARG A 84 13.06 1.43 -5.85
N ILE A 85 13.78 0.74 -6.73
CA ILE A 85 13.28 0.35 -8.06
C ILE A 85 12.10 -0.62 -7.99
N ASP A 86 12.02 -1.48 -6.98
CA ASP A 86 10.91 -2.42 -6.83
C ASP A 86 9.59 -1.74 -6.42
N PHE A 87 9.65 -0.68 -5.62
CA PHE A 87 8.49 0.17 -5.32
C PHE A 87 8.03 0.92 -6.57
N LYS A 88 8.96 1.54 -7.31
CA LYS A 88 8.64 2.20 -8.60
C LYS A 88 8.01 1.25 -9.59
N TYR A 89 8.50 0.01 -9.66
CA TYR A 89 7.91 -1.05 -10.48
C TYR A 89 6.46 -1.36 -10.05
N ALA A 90 6.24 -1.60 -8.76
CA ALA A 90 4.92 -1.97 -8.25
C ALA A 90 3.87 -0.87 -8.48
N LEU A 91 4.29 0.39 -8.39
CA LEU A 91 3.46 1.58 -8.51
C LEU A 91 3.33 2.08 -9.96
N ALA A 92 3.99 1.43 -10.93
CA ALA A 92 4.09 1.87 -12.31
C ALA A 92 4.57 3.34 -12.42
N LEU A 93 5.68 3.65 -11.75
CA LEU A 93 6.30 4.98 -11.74
C LEU A 93 7.54 5.01 -12.64
N ASP A 94 7.85 6.20 -13.15
CA ASP A 94 9.11 6.48 -13.81
C ASP A 94 10.29 6.43 -12.82
N LEU A 95 11.48 6.11 -13.35
CA LEU A 95 12.71 6.10 -12.56
C LEU A 95 12.99 7.44 -11.89
N GLY A 96 12.72 8.53 -12.60
CA GLY A 96 12.90 9.91 -12.11
C GLY A 96 11.79 10.43 -11.21
N ASP A 97 10.72 9.66 -10.95
CA ASP A 97 9.62 10.13 -10.10
C ASP A 97 10.12 10.50 -8.69
N PRO A 98 9.86 11.71 -8.18
CA PRO A 98 10.40 12.18 -6.90
C PRO A 98 9.69 11.58 -5.68
N GLY A 99 8.59 10.84 -5.89
CA GLY A 99 7.70 10.35 -4.85
C GLY A 99 6.83 11.46 -4.27
N PHE A 100 6.55 11.35 -2.97
CA PHE A 100 5.74 12.29 -2.21
C PHE A 100 6.39 12.58 -0.84
N ASP A 101 5.92 13.62 -0.15
CA ASP A 101 6.33 13.88 1.24
C ASP A 101 5.62 12.94 2.20
N PHE A 102 6.32 12.39 3.20
CA PHE A 102 5.79 11.38 4.12
C PHE A 102 4.45 11.76 4.78
N SER A 103 4.18 13.06 4.99
CA SER A 103 2.91 13.56 5.53
C SER A 103 1.70 13.16 4.69
N VAL A 104 1.86 13.04 3.36
CA VAL A 104 0.78 12.62 2.45
C VAL A 104 0.25 11.24 2.81
N LEU A 105 1.12 10.33 3.25
CA LEU A 105 0.72 8.98 3.64
C LEU A 105 -0.04 8.97 4.96
N SER A 106 0.38 9.81 5.92
CA SER A 106 -0.33 10.00 7.19
C SER A 106 -1.71 10.62 6.97
N GLU A 107 -1.81 11.70 6.18
CA GLU A 107 -3.08 12.34 5.85
C GLU A 107 -4.03 11.39 5.12
N PHE A 108 -3.52 10.56 4.21
CA PHE A 108 -4.35 9.57 3.52
C PHE A 108 -4.88 8.50 4.48
N ARG A 109 -4.05 8.05 5.43
CA ARG A 109 -4.48 7.13 6.48
C ARG A 109 -5.57 7.73 7.37
N ASP A 110 -5.43 9.00 7.74
CA ASP A 110 -6.44 9.70 8.56
C ASP A 110 -7.79 9.74 7.83
N ARG A 111 -7.81 10.04 6.53
CA ARG A 111 -9.04 10.04 5.72
C ARG A 111 -9.69 8.67 5.62
N LEU A 112 -8.90 7.60 5.50
CA LEU A 112 -9.42 6.23 5.51
C LEU A 112 -10.10 5.88 6.84
N ILE A 113 -9.55 6.38 7.96
CA ILE A 113 -10.10 6.14 9.29
C ILE A 113 -11.37 6.98 9.49
N GLU A 114 -11.36 8.26 9.14
CA GLU A 114 -12.50 9.17 9.30
C GLU A 114 -13.74 8.71 8.54
N THR A 115 -13.55 8.01 7.42
CA THR A 115 -14.63 7.52 6.55
C THR A 115 -14.93 6.02 6.71
N ASP A 116 -14.25 5.33 7.63
CA ASP A 116 -14.31 3.87 7.80
C ASP A 116 -14.02 3.07 6.49
N ALA A 117 -13.24 3.66 5.59
CA ALA A 117 -12.93 3.10 4.27
C ALA A 117 -11.74 2.13 4.27
N GLY A 118 -11.07 1.93 5.42
CA GLY A 118 -9.93 1.02 5.53
C GLY A 118 -10.24 -0.43 5.10
N ARG A 119 -11.49 -0.87 5.28
CA ARG A 119 -11.95 -2.20 4.87
C ARG A 119 -11.91 -2.40 3.35
N MET A 120 -12.14 -1.34 2.57
CA MET A 120 -12.10 -1.39 1.11
C MET A 120 -10.72 -1.81 0.58
N VAL A 121 -9.65 -1.35 1.25
CA VAL A 121 -8.27 -1.73 0.90
C VAL A 121 -8.07 -3.23 1.07
N LEU A 122 -8.51 -3.80 2.20
CA LEU A 122 -8.41 -5.24 2.45
C LEU A 122 -9.28 -6.04 1.48
N ASP A 123 -10.53 -5.62 1.28
CA ASP A 123 -11.46 -6.31 0.40
C ASP A 123 -10.96 -6.33 -1.05
N GLY A 124 -10.32 -5.25 -1.52
CA GLY A 124 -9.66 -5.19 -2.83
C GLY A 124 -8.54 -6.22 -2.99
N ILE A 125 -7.68 -6.36 -1.96
CA ILE A 125 -6.62 -7.40 -1.96
C ILE A 125 -7.23 -8.80 -2.00
N LEU A 126 -8.27 -9.05 -1.21
CA LEU A 126 -8.93 -10.35 -1.16
C LEU A 126 -9.64 -10.67 -2.48
N ALA A 127 -10.26 -9.69 -3.12
CA ALA A 127 -10.88 -9.85 -4.43
C ALA A 127 -9.84 -10.23 -5.48
N ALA A 128 -8.75 -9.47 -5.60
CA ALA A 128 -7.67 -9.77 -6.53
C ALA A 128 -7.03 -11.15 -6.26
N ALA A 129 -6.78 -11.48 -4.98
CA ALA A 129 -6.25 -12.78 -4.60
C ALA A 129 -7.20 -13.93 -4.95
N ARG A 130 -8.52 -13.73 -4.83
CA ARG A 130 -9.54 -14.71 -5.22
C ARG A 130 -9.56 -14.92 -6.73
N GLU A 131 -9.54 -13.84 -7.50
CA GLU A 131 -9.51 -13.90 -8.97
C GLU A 131 -8.28 -14.65 -9.50
N LYS A 132 -7.15 -14.50 -8.80
CA LYS A 132 -5.89 -15.20 -9.12
C LYS A 132 -5.81 -16.62 -8.55
N GLY A 133 -6.89 -17.11 -7.90
CA GLY A 133 -6.94 -18.46 -7.34
C GLY A 133 -6.03 -18.68 -6.13
N LEU A 134 -5.54 -17.60 -5.50
CA LEU A 134 -4.68 -17.66 -4.32
C LEU A 134 -5.46 -17.96 -3.04
N LEU A 135 -6.78 -17.71 -3.05
CA LEU A 135 -7.69 -18.03 -1.95
C LEU A 135 -8.43 -19.34 -2.22
N LYS A 136 -8.33 -20.28 -1.29
CA LYS A 136 -9.11 -21.53 -1.33
C LYS A 136 -10.52 -21.28 -0.80
N THR A 137 -11.53 -21.75 -1.52
CA THR A 137 -12.96 -21.59 -1.17
C THR A 137 -13.36 -22.36 0.10
N ALA A 138 -12.57 -23.38 0.47
CA ALA A 138 -12.83 -24.22 1.63
C ALA A 138 -11.53 -24.56 2.36
N GLY A 139 -11.53 -24.32 3.66
CA GLY A 139 -10.48 -24.66 4.60
C GLY A 139 -10.94 -24.33 6.01
N ARG A 140 -10.54 -25.13 7.00
CA ARG A 140 -10.80 -24.83 8.40
C ARG A 140 -10.18 -23.46 8.70
N ALA A 141 -11.01 -22.48 9.06
CA ALA A 141 -10.55 -21.16 9.47
C ALA A 141 -9.51 -21.35 10.58
N ARG A 142 -8.25 -21.13 10.25
CA ARG A 142 -7.20 -21.01 11.24
C ARG A 142 -7.24 -19.56 11.67
N THR A 143 -8.05 -19.31 12.68
CA THR A 143 -7.98 -18.06 13.43
C THR A 143 -6.67 -18.13 14.22
N ASP A 144 -5.54 -17.90 13.54
CA ASP A 144 -4.36 -17.44 14.25
C ASP A 144 -4.70 -16.00 14.65
N SER A 145 -5.16 -15.85 15.89
CA SER A 145 -5.25 -14.56 16.55
C SER A 145 -3.86 -13.94 16.48
N THR A 146 -3.66 -13.11 15.45
CA THR A 146 -2.49 -12.26 15.35
C THR A 146 -2.56 -11.38 16.58
N HIS A 147 -1.58 -11.52 17.47
CA HIS A 147 -1.50 -10.72 18.67
C HIS A 147 -1.46 -9.26 18.22
N VAL A 148 -2.54 -8.51 18.43
CA VAL A 148 -2.53 -7.07 18.22
C VAL A 148 -1.59 -6.54 19.29
N GLN A 149 -0.33 -6.29 18.93
CA GLN A 149 0.58 -5.55 19.80
C GLN A 149 0.12 -4.11 19.79
N SER A 150 -0.72 -3.77 20.76
CA SER A 150 -0.96 -2.36 21.10
C SER A 150 0.35 -1.77 21.59
N ALA A 151 0.78 -0.64 21.03
CA ALA A 151 1.80 0.22 21.63
C ALA A 151 1.20 0.96 22.85
N ALA A 152 0.64 0.21 23.79
CA ALA A 152 0.24 0.73 25.08
C ALA A 152 1.50 0.83 25.95
N ARG A 153 1.68 1.97 26.61
CA ARG A 153 2.75 2.15 27.59
C ARG A 153 2.64 1.04 28.64
N GLU A 154 3.74 0.34 28.92
CA GLU A 154 3.82 -0.59 30.05
C GLU A 154 3.50 0.17 31.34
N LEU A 155 2.42 -0.22 32.01
CA LEU A 155 2.05 0.33 33.31
C LEU A 155 3.10 -0.14 34.34
N CYS A 156 3.63 0.78 35.13
CA CYS A 156 4.53 0.40 36.20
C CYS A 156 3.75 -0.25 37.35
N TRP A 157 4.42 -1.03 38.19
CA TRP A 157 3.78 -1.82 39.26
C TRP A 157 2.91 -0.97 40.22
N LEU A 158 3.24 0.31 40.39
CA LEU A 158 2.46 1.27 41.19
C LEU A 158 1.11 1.63 40.55
N GLU A 159 0.97 1.50 39.23
CA GLU A 159 -0.25 1.80 38.47
C GLU A 159 -1.18 0.57 38.38
N MET A 160 -0.77 -0.58 38.92
CA MET A 160 -1.49 -1.87 38.86
C MET A 160 -2.30 -2.22 40.13
N VAL A 161 -2.40 -1.32 41.11
CA VAL A 161 -3.15 -1.58 42.35
C VAL A 161 -4.48 -0.83 42.30
N ALA A 162 -5.58 -1.59 42.22
CA ALA A 162 -6.95 -1.13 42.48
C ALA A 162 -7.31 -1.34 43.95
#